data_AF-A0A382BMZ4-F1
#
_entry.id   AF-A0A382BMZ4-F1
#
_cell.length_a   1.000
_cell.length_b   1.000
_cell.length_c   1.000
_cell.angle_alpha   90.00
_cell.angle_beta   90.00
_cell.angle_gamma   90.00
#
_symmetry.space_group_name_H-M   'P 1'
#
loop_
_entity.id
_entity.type
_entity.pdbx_description
1 polymer ?
#
loop_
_entity_poly.entity_id
_entity_poly.type
_entity_poly.pdbx_seq_one_letter_code
_entity_poly.pdbx_strand_id
1 'polypeptide(L)'
;MLIAIINGIVTSIILETLILLKQMNFSNAINTAFKMSIISMVVMEVCMNAVDLVFAGGVINLWIIPLMLIAGFLSPLPYNYYRLKKYNESCH
;
A
#
# COMPACT_ATOMS: atom_id res chain seq x y z
N MET A 1 -0.66 16.54 0.41
CA MET A 1 -0.12 15.20 0.04
C MET A 1 0.59 14.51 1.19
N LEU A 2 1.64 15.08 1.80
CA LEU A 2 2.44 14.34 2.81
C LEU A 2 1.64 13.85 4.03
N ILE A 3 0.74 14.69 4.56
CA ILE A 3 -0.17 14.33 5.67
C ILE A 3 -1.15 13.21 5.27
N ALA A 4 -1.66 13.24 4.03
CA ALA A 4 -2.57 12.20 3.53
C ALA A 4 -1.85 10.86 3.44
N ILE A 5 -0.61 10.86 2.93
CA ILE A 5 0.22 9.66 2.83
C ILE A 5 0.48 9.05 4.22
N ILE A 6 0.89 9.89 5.19
CA ILE A 6 1.14 9.42 6.56
C ILE A 6 -0.13 8.82 7.18
N ASN A 7 -1.27 9.50 7.04
CA ASN A 7 -2.54 9.01 7.57
C ASN A 7 -2.95 7.68 6.92
N GLY A 8 -2.82 7.55 5.60
CA GLY A 8 -3.14 6.31 4.87
C GLY A 8 -2.26 5.13 5.30
N ILE A 9 -0.96 5.37 5.50
CA ILE A 9 -0.03 4.34 5.99
C ILE A 9 -0.37 3.94 7.43
N VAL A 10 -0.60 4.92 8.32
CA VAL A 10 -0.91 4.64 9.73
C VAL A 10 -2.20 3.83 9.87
N THR A 11 -3.27 4.21 9.16
CA THR A 11 -4.54 3.48 9.20
C THR A 11 -4.40 2.07 8.63
N SER A 12 -3.62 1.89 7.56
CA SER A 12 -3.37 0.58 6.96
C SER A 12 -2.57 -0.33 7.91
N ILE A 13 -1.52 0.18 8.56
CA ILE A 13 -0.73 -0.58 9.54
C ILE A 13 -1.60 -0.98 10.74
N ILE A 14 -2.47 -0.09 11.22
CA ILE A 14 -3.40 -0.41 12.31
C ILE A 14 -4.35 -1.54 11.86
N LEU A 15 -4.92 -1.43 10.66
CA LEU A 15 -5.85 -2.44 10.14
C LEU A 15 -5.18 -3.80 9.96
N GLU A 16 -3.99 -3.85 9.35
CA GLU A 16 -3.20 -5.08 9.17
C GLU A 16 -2.83 -5.69 10.53
N THR A 17 -2.41 -4.87 11.49
CA THR A 17 -2.08 -5.34 12.84
C THR A 17 -3.32 -5.97 13.49
N LEU A 18 -4.49 -5.31 13.44
CA LEU A 18 -5.74 -5.84 14.00
C LEU A 18 -6.17 -7.16 13.37
N ILE A 19 -5.95 -7.34 12.07
CA ILE A 19 -6.25 -8.59 11.36
C ILE A 19 -5.26 -9.68 11.79
N LEU A 20 -3.96 -9.38 11.82
CA LEU A 20 -2.90 -10.33 12.16
C LEU A 20 -2.97 -10.78 13.63
N LEU A 21 -3.48 -9.94 14.55
CA LEU A 21 -3.72 -10.33 15.94
C LEU A 21 -4.63 -11.55 16.11
N LYS A 22 -5.46 -11.86 15.11
CA LYS A 22 -6.29 -13.08 15.12
C LYS A 22 -5.49 -14.35 14.85
N GLN A 23 -4.27 -14.24 14.33
CA GLN A 23 -3.44 -15.36 13.88
C GLN A 23 -2.11 -15.46 14.64
N MET A 24 -1.62 -14.37 15.24
CA MET A 24 -0.31 -14.32 15.92
C MET A 24 -0.28 -13.36 17.11
N ASN A 25 0.73 -13.50 17.97
CA ASN A 25 0.95 -12.64 19.13
C ASN A 25 1.20 -11.17 18.75
N PHE A 26 0.88 -10.24 19.65
CA PHE A 26 0.94 -8.79 19.40
C PHE A 26 2.29 -8.28 18.85
N SER A 27 3.41 -8.72 19.44
CA SER A 27 4.74 -8.33 18.97
C SER A 27 5.03 -8.82 17.54
N ASN A 28 4.55 -10.02 17.20
CA ASN A 28 4.74 -10.60 15.86
C ASN A 28 3.80 -9.97 14.84
N ALA A 29 2.57 -9.62 15.24
CA ALA A 29 1.59 -8.95 14.38
C ALA A 29 2.13 -7.59 13.91
N ILE A 30 2.65 -6.78 14.85
CA ILE A 30 3.26 -5.48 14.52
C ILE A 30 4.49 -5.67 13.62
N ASN A 31 5.43 -6.56 14.01
CA ASN A 31 6.62 -6.79 13.20
C ASN A 31 6.28 -7.26 11.77
N THR A 32 5.24 -8.07 11.62
CA THR A 32 4.80 -8.57 10.32
C THR A 32 4.14 -7.46 9.51
N ALA A 33 3.20 -6.69 10.10
CA ALA A 33 2.57 -5.55 9.44
C ALA A 33 3.60 -4.53 8.93
N PHE A 34 4.61 -4.20 9.73
CA PHE A 34 5.68 -3.30 9.29
C PHE A 34 6.58 -3.95 8.21
N LYS A 35 6.93 -5.24 8.32
CA LYS A 35 7.86 -5.88 7.36
C LYS A 35 7.23 -6.22 6.02
N MET A 36 5.94 -6.54 5.98
CA MET A 36 5.32 -7.07 4.77
C MET A 36 5.10 -5.99 3.71
N SER A 37 4.75 -4.78 4.12
CA SER A 37 3.99 -3.87 3.27
C SER A 37 4.47 -2.41 3.23
N ILE A 38 5.42 -1.94 4.07
CA ILE A 38 5.79 -0.49 4.11
C ILE A 38 6.17 0.10 2.75
N ILE A 39 7.12 -0.50 2.03
CA ILE A 39 7.54 0.04 0.73
C ILE A 39 6.37 0.06 -0.25
N SER A 40 5.60 -1.03 -0.29
CA SER A 40 4.49 -1.20 -1.23
C SER A 40 3.32 -0.26 -0.90
N MET A 41 3.04 -0.01 0.38
CA MET A 41 2.06 1.00 0.83
C MET A 41 2.48 2.41 0.43
N VAL A 42 3.75 2.77 0.63
CA VAL A 42 4.27 4.09 0.22
C VAL A 42 4.12 4.26 -1.29
N VAL A 43 4.52 3.26 -2.07
CA VAL A 43 4.42 3.30 -3.54
C VAL A 43 2.97 3.42 -4.01
N MET A 44 2.06 2.65 -3.40
CA MET A 44 0.63 2.73 -3.70
C MET A 44 0.07 4.13 -3.42
N GLU A 45 0.30 4.66 -2.23
CA GLU A 45 -0.27 5.93 -1.77
C GLU A 45 0.31 7.13 -2.54
N VAL A 46 1.60 7.08 -2.89
CA VAL A 46 2.24 8.08 -3.76
C VAL A 46 1.66 8.03 -5.18
N CYS A 47 1.47 6.85 -5.76
CA CYS A 47 0.89 6.72 -7.09
C CYS A 47 -0.57 7.19 -7.13
N MET A 48 -1.39 6.84 -6.13
CA MET A 48 -2.77 7.31 -6.05
C MET A 48 -2.85 8.84 -5.96
N ASN A 49 -2.05 9.45 -5.08
CA ASN A 49 -1.98 10.92 -4.98
C ASN A 49 -1.41 11.57 -6.26
N ALA A 50 -0.47 10.93 -6.94
CA ALA A 50 0.06 11.44 -8.21
C ALA A 50 -1.01 11.42 -9.31
N VAL A 51 -1.80 10.35 -9.40
CA VAL A 51 -2.94 10.27 -10.33
C VAL A 51 -3.98 11.35 -10.02
N ASP A 52 -4.31 11.54 -8.74
CA ASP A 52 -5.23 12.60 -8.34
C ASP A 52 -4.72 14.00 -8.72
N LEU A 53 -3.44 14.27 -8.49
CA LEU A 53 -2.82 15.56 -8.87
C LEU A 53 -2.83 15.78 -10.39
N VAL A 54 -2.52 14.74 -11.18
CA VAL A 54 -2.40 14.85 -12.64
C VAL A 54 -3.75 14.93 -13.34
N PHE A 55 -4.73 14.12 -12.91
CA PHE A 55 -6.02 14.00 -13.61
C PHE A 55 -7.14 14.82 -12.97
N ALA A 56 -7.11 15.01 -11.66
CA ALA A 56 -8.19 15.66 -10.92
C ALA A 56 -7.84 17.08 -10.43
N GLY A 57 -6.55 17.46 -10.46
CA GLY A 57 -6.09 18.76 -9.97
C GLY A 57 -6.32 18.97 -8.47
N GLY A 58 -6.52 17.89 -7.70
CA GLY A 58 -6.81 17.91 -6.26
C GLY A 58 -8.29 17.94 -5.89
N VAL A 59 -9.23 17.84 -6.85
CA VAL A 59 -10.66 17.67 -6.59
C VAL A 59 -11.13 16.32 -7.10
N ILE A 60 -11.39 15.40 -6.17
CA ILE A 60 -11.78 14.03 -6.49
C ILE A 60 -13.12 14.02 -7.24
N ASN A 61 -13.09 13.55 -8.49
CA ASN A 61 -14.28 13.24 -9.27
C ASN A 61 -14.53 11.73 -9.30
N LEU A 62 -15.80 11.32 -9.30
CA LEU A 62 -16.22 9.91 -9.31
C LEU A 62 -15.60 9.08 -10.45
N TRP A 63 -15.33 9.71 -11.60
CA TRP A 63 -14.72 9.05 -12.77
C TRP A 63 -13.24 8.72 -12.61
N ILE A 64 -12.51 9.41 -11.72
CA ILE A 64 -11.07 9.21 -11.50
C ILE A 64 -10.81 8.09 -10.49
N ILE A 65 -11.80 7.79 -9.63
CA ILE A 65 -11.68 6.77 -8.58
C ILE A 65 -11.23 5.40 -9.14
N PRO A 66 -11.83 4.84 -10.20
CA PRO A 66 -11.40 3.55 -10.74
C PRO A 66 -9.95 3.58 -11.25
N LEU A 67 -9.54 4.68 -11.89
CA LEU A 67 -8.20 4.85 -12.44
C LEU A 67 -7.16 4.96 -11.33
N MET A 68 -7.48 5.72 -10.27
CA MET A 68 -6.66 5.85 -9.07
C MET A 68 -6.46 4.51 -8.37
N LEU A 69 -7.53 3.73 -8.19
CA LEU A 69 -7.47 2.39 -7.58
C LEU A 69 -6.60 1.42 -8.40
N ILE A 70 -6.78 1.40 -9.73
CA ILE A 70 -5.98 0.56 -10.63
C ILE A 70 -4.50 0.96 -10.56
N ALA A 71 -4.20 2.25 -10.61
CA ALA A 71 -2.82 2.74 -10.55
C ALA A 71 -2.14 2.37 -9.23
N GLY A 72 -2.83 2.55 -8.11
CA GLY A 72 -2.30 2.15 -6.80
C GLY A 72 -2.16 0.64 -6.64
N PHE A 73 -3.05 -0.17 -7.23
CA PHE A 73 -2.94 -1.62 -7.20
C PHE A 73 -1.77 -2.14 -8.06
N LEU A 74 -1.55 -1.56 -9.23
CA LEU A 74 -0.49 -1.98 -10.16
C LEU A 74 0.90 -1.49 -9.74
N SER A 75 1.00 -0.33 -9.09
CA SER A 75 2.31 0.27 -8.77
C SER A 75 3.22 -0.54 -7.84
N PRO A 76 2.76 -1.27 -6.80
CA PRO A 76 3.64 -2.07 -5.96
C PRO A 76 4.03 -3.43 -6.59
N LEU A 77 3.35 -3.88 -7.65
CA LEU A 77 3.58 -5.21 -8.24
C LEU A 77 5.01 -5.39 -8.77
N PRO A 78 5.60 -4.47 -9.56
CA PRO A 78 6.96 -4.64 -10.09
C PRO A 78 7.99 -4.83 -8.98
N TYR A 79 7.87 -4.10 -7.88
CA TYR A 79 8.74 -4.23 -6.72
C TYR A 79 8.56 -5.59 -6.03
N ASN A 80 7.32 -6.01 -5.80
CA ASN A 80 7.02 -7.31 -5.18
C ASN A 80 7.53 -8.48 -6.04
N TYR A 81 7.30 -8.46 -7.36
CA TYR A 81 7.80 -9.49 -8.28
C TYR A 81 9.33 -9.52 -8.36
N TYR A 82 9.97 -8.35 -8.41
CA TYR A 82 11.43 -8.27 -8.37
C TYR A 82 12.00 -8.88 -7.09
N ARG A 83 11.37 -8.58 -5.94
CA ARG A 83 11.77 -9.14 -4.63
C ARG A 83 11.67 -10.66 -4.62
N LEU A 84 10.53 -11.21 -5.02
CA LEU A 84 10.30 -12.66 -5.11
C LEU A 84 11.37 -13.34 -5.99
N LYS A 85 11.64 -12.79 -7.18
CA LYS A 85 12.67 -13.29 -8.09
C LYS A 85 14.08 -13.21 -7.49
N LYS A 86 14.39 -12.14 -6.76
CA LYS A 86 15.72 -11.96 -6.13
C LYS A 86 15.97 -12.98 -5.00
N TYR A 87 14.93 -13.31 -4.22
CA TYR A 87 15.03 -14.25 -3.11
C TYR A 87 14.70 -15.70 -3.51
N ASN A 88 14.43 -15.96 -4.80
CA ASN A 88 13.97 -17.27 -5.31
C ASN A 88 12.76 -17.83 -4.54
N GLU A 89 11.87 -16.94 -4.08
CA GLU A 89 10.62 -17.32 -3.44
C GLU A 89 9.50 -17.35 -4.50
N SER A 90 8.76 -18.45 -4.60
CA SER A 90 7.57 -18.55 -5.44
C SER A 90 6.32 -18.19 -4.65
N CYS A 91 5.35 -17.54 -5.32
CA CYS A 91 4.00 -17.38 -4.78
C CYS A 91 3.14 -18.67 -4.93
N HIS A 92 3.77 -19.83 -5.07
CA HIS A 92 3.10 -21.10 -5.36
C HIS A 92 3.86 -22.28 -4.77
#